data_AF-A0A0Q9I6Z6-F1
#
_entry.id   AF-A0A0Q9I6Z6-F1
#
_cell.length_a   1.000
_cell.length_b   1.000
_cell.length_c   1.000
_cell.angle_alpha   90.00
_cell.angle_beta   90.00
_cell.angle_gamma   90.00
#
_symmetry.space_group_name_H-M   'P 1'
#
loop_
_entity.id
_entity.type
_entity.pdbx_description
1 polymer ?
#
loop_
_entity_poly.entity_id
_entity_poly.type
_entity_poly.pdbx_seq_one_letter_code
_entity_poly.pdbx_strand_id
1 'polypeptide(L)'
;MDSKMLARVGAILFIAVAITATVIELTREDDAPASPPVRQLRPENDPLREGQRRCQQLGQAAANDAGCLRVWAETRDRFLGRPPMLAPSSSSEGR
;
A
#
# COMPACT_ATOMS: atom_id res chain seq x y z
N MET A 1 -13.15 -22.07 36.24
CA MET A 1 -12.25 -20.97 35.82
C MET A 1 -12.22 -19.97 36.96
N ASP A 2 -11.05 -19.71 37.53
CA ASP A 2 -10.92 -18.83 38.70
C ASP A 2 -11.34 -17.41 38.35
N SER A 3 -12.41 -16.92 38.98
CA SER A 3 -12.93 -15.55 38.79
C SER A 3 -11.85 -14.50 39.05
N LYS A 4 -10.93 -14.78 39.97
CA LYS A 4 -9.75 -13.95 40.26
C LYS A 4 -8.76 -13.87 39.10
N MET A 5 -8.57 -14.96 38.34
CA MET A 5 -7.73 -14.92 37.14
C MET A 5 -8.41 -14.14 36.02
N LEU A 6 -9.71 -14.34 35.82
CA LEU A 6 -10.47 -13.58 34.81
C LEU A 6 -10.45 -12.08 35.07
N ALA A 7 -10.62 -11.66 36.33
CA ALA A 7 -10.52 -10.26 36.72
C ALA A 7 -9.12 -9.66 36.45
N ARG A 8 -8.05 -10.43 36.72
CA ARG A 8 -6.67 -9.99 36.42
C ARG A 8 -6.43 -9.85 34.93
N VAL A 9 -6.87 -10.82 34.13
CA VAL A 9 -6.72 -10.76 32.66
C VAL A 9 -7.47 -9.57 32.09
N GLY A 10 -8.70 -9.32 32.54
CA GLY A 10 -9.47 -8.13 32.15
C GLY A 10 -8.76 -6.82 32.51
N ALA A 11 -8.23 -6.72 33.73
CA ALA A 11 -7.49 -5.53 34.17
C ALA A 11 -6.21 -5.30 33.33
N ILE A 12 -5.46 -6.35 33.03
CA ILE A 12 -4.24 -6.26 32.21
C ILE A 12 -4.57 -5.80 30.79
N LEU A 13 -5.61 -6.38 30.16
CA LEU A 13 -6.07 -5.96 28.83
C LEU A 13 -6.49 -4.48 28.82
N PHE A 14 -7.26 -4.05 29.82
CA PHE A 14 -7.69 -2.66 29.91
C PHE A 14 -6.51 -1.70 30.05
N ILE A 15 -5.54 -2.02 30.91
CA ILE A 15 -4.31 -1.23 31.07
C ILE A 15 -3.52 -1.17 29.77
N ALA A 16 -3.35 -2.30 29.07
CA ALA A 16 -2.63 -2.34 27.80
C ALA A 16 -3.30 -1.47 26.71
N VAL A 17 -4.63 -1.52 26.61
CA VAL A 17 -5.40 -0.68 25.69
C VAL A 17 -5.26 0.80 26.05
N ALA A 18 -5.37 1.15 27.34
CA ALA A 18 -5.21 2.52 27.81
C ALA A 18 -3.82 3.09 27.47
N ILE A 19 -2.75 2.33 27.73
CA ILE A 19 -1.38 2.74 27.39
C ILE A 19 -1.23 2.95 25.88
N THR A 20 -1.74 2.01 25.08
CA THR A 20 -1.67 2.13 23.61
C THR A 20 -2.40 3.37 23.11
N ALA A 21 -3.59 3.66 23.65
CA ALA A 21 -4.36 4.85 23.32
C ALA A 21 -3.59 6.14 23.70
N THR A 22 -2.99 6.19 24.89
CA THR A 22 -2.19 7.35 25.31
C THR A 22 -0.96 7.57 24.43
N VAL A 23 -0.29 6.50 23.99
CA VAL A 23 0.85 6.62 23.07
C VAL A 23 0.38 7.20 21.74
N ILE A 24 -0.74 6.70 21.18
CA ILE A 24 -1.29 7.21 19.92
C ILE A 24 -1.65 8.70 20.05
N GLU A 25 -2.31 9.09 21.14
CA GLU A 25 -2.75 10.46 21.36
C GLU A 25 -1.57 11.43 21.50
N LEU A 26 -0.53 11.03 22.24
CA LEU A 26 0.73 11.80 22.33
C LEU A 26 1.44 11.89 20.97
N THR A 27 1.54 10.80 20.22
CA THR A 27 2.13 10.85 18.86
C THR A 27 1.29 11.68 17.88
N ARG A 28 0.00 11.86 18.14
CA ARG A 28 -0.91 12.63 17.30
C ARG A 28 -0.86 14.13 17.61
N GLU A 29 -0.57 14.50 18.85
CA GLU A 29 -0.34 15.90 19.27
C GLU A 29 0.96 16.45 18.66
N ASP A 30 1.99 15.61 18.54
CA ASP A 30 3.20 15.91 17.76
C ASP A 30 2.94 16.02 16.24
N ASP A 31 1.81 15.49 15.73
CA ASP A 31 1.50 15.39 14.29
C ASP A 31 0.43 16.40 13.78
N ALA A 32 0.14 17.49 14.49
CA ALA A 32 -0.82 18.50 14.00
C ALA A 32 -0.14 19.79 13.49
N PRO A 33 -0.43 20.30 12.26
CA PRO A 33 -1.31 19.79 11.22
C PRO A 33 -0.54 19.17 10.04
N ALA A 34 -1.20 18.20 9.39
CA ALA A 34 -0.92 17.69 8.06
C ALA A 34 -0.09 18.65 7.19
N SER A 35 1.21 18.38 7.11
CA SER A 35 1.95 18.76 5.91
C SER A 35 1.12 18.24 4.74
N PRO A 36 0.65 19.09 3.80
CA PRO A 36 -0.04 18.58 2.64
C PRO A 36 0.88 17.49 2.07
N PRO A 37 0.37 16.27 1.81
CA PRO A 37 1.21 15.21 1.27
C PRO A 37 1.90 15.85 0.09
N VAL A 38 3.23 15.93 0.12
CA VAL A 38 4.04 16.52 -0.93
C VAL A 38 3.46 15.94 -2.20
N ARG A 39 2.71 16.77 -2.95
CA ARG A 39 2.03 16.33 -4.14
C ARG A 39 3.15 16.16 -5.12
N GLN A 40 3.83 15.01 -5.03
CA GLN A 40 4.75 14.53 -6.04
C GLN A 40 4.00 14.76 -7.34
N LEU A 41 4.56 15.67 -8.13
CA LEU A 41 3.98 16.22 -9.33
C LEU A 41 3.38 15.05 -10.10
N ARG A 42 2.06 14.88 -9.98
CA ARG A 42 1.39 13.70 -10.49
C ARG A 42 1.49 13.82 -12.00
N PRO A 43 2.15 12.89 -12.71
CA PRO A 43 2.01 12.86 -14.15
C PRO A 43 0.52 12.62 -14.37
N GLU A 44 -0.19 13.63 -14.87
CA GLU A 44 -1.66 13.62 -15.00
C GLU A 44 -2.14 12.43 -15.85
N ASN A 45 -1.24 11.78 -16.60
CA ASN A 45 -1.53 10.61 -17.43
C ASN A 45 -0.40 9.58 -17.34
N ASP A 46 -0.23 8.92 -16.19
CA ASP A 46 0.63 7.75 -16.13
C ASP A 46 -0.13 6.50 -16.63
N PRO A 47 0.15 5.96 -17.83
CA PRO A 47 -0.54 4.78 -18.37
C PRO A 47 -0.38 3.54 -17.46
N LEU A 48 0.65 3.50 -16.60
CA LEU A 48 0.79 2.43 -15.61
C LEU A 48 -0.31 2.45 -14.57
N ARG A 49 -0.88 3.61 -14.25
CA ARG A 49 -1.92 3.74 -13.22
C ARG A 49 -3.23 3.11 -13.68
N GLU A 50 -3.55 3.21 -14.96
CA GLU A 50 -4.70 2.52 -15.56
C GLU A 50 -4.49 1.00 -15.55
N GLY A 51 -3.31 0.54 -15.95
CA GLY A 51 -2.92 -0.87 -15.88
C GLY A 51 -3.01 -1.43 -14.46
N GLN A 52 -2.51 -0.68 -13.47
CA GLN A 52 -2.60 -1.06 -12.06
C GLN A 52 -4.04 -1.16 -11.57
N ARG A 53 -4.91 -0.19 -11.91
CA ARG A 53 -6.33 -0.24 -11.52
C ARG A 53 -7.04 -1.46 -12.11
N ARG A 54 -6.80 -1.76 -13.38
CA ARG A 54 -7.36 -2.96 -14.03
C ARG A 54 -6.91 -4.23 -13.30
N CYS A 55 -5.62 -4.34 -12.96
CA CYS A 55 -5.09 -5.48 -12.23
C CYS A 55 -5.61 -5.59 -10.79
N GLN A 56 -5.88 -4.46 -10.13
CA GLN A 56 -6.52 -4.45 -8.81
C GLN A 56 -7.96 -4.96 -8.87
N GLN A 57 -8.71 -4.60 -9.91
CA GLN A 57 -10.08 -5.08 -10.11
C GLN A 57 -10.14 -6.61 -10.34
N LEU A 58 -9.09 -7.20 -10.92
CA LEU A 58 -8.95 -8.65 -11.08
C LEU A 58 -8.63 -9.38 -9.76
N GLY A 59 -8.08 -8.68 -8.77
CA GLY A 59 -7.72 -9.26 -7.48
C GLY A 59 -6.72 -10.42 -7.61
N GLN A 60 -7.02 -11.56 -6.97
CA GLN A 60 -6.15 -12.74 -7.00
C GLN A 60 -5.89 -13.25 -8.43
N ALA A 61 -6.86 -13.12 -9.34
CA ALA A 61 -6.70 -13.58 -10.73
C ALA A 61 -5.55 -12.89 -11.46
N ALA A 62 -5.21 -11.64 -11.07
CA ALA A 62 -4.08 -10.90 -11.62
C ALA A 62 -2.73 -11.58 -11.39
N ALA A 63 -2.60 -12.43 -10.37
CA ALA A 63 -1.36 -13.16 -10.09
C ALA A 63 -1.00 -14.16 -11.22
N ASN A 64 -1.98 -14.60 -12.00
CA ASN A 64 -1.79 -15.49 -13.14
C ASN A 64 -1.90 -14.76 -14.50
N ASP A 65 -2.11 -13.44 -14.49
CA ASP A 65 -2.23 -12.65 -15.71
C ASP A 65 -0.88 -12.06 -16.11
N ALA A 66 -0.36 -12.47 -17.28
CA ALA A 66 0.93 -12.02 -17.78
C ALA A 66 1.00 -10.49 -17.96
N GLY A 67 -0.12 -9.86 -18.31
CA GLY A 67 -0.22 -8.40 -18.44
C GLY A 67 -0.04 -7.70 -17.10
N CYS A 68 -0.65 -8.21 -16.04
CA CYS A 68 -0.55 -7.68 -14.69
C CYS A 68 0.82 -7.89 -14.06
N LEU A 69 1.44 -9.05 -14.28
CA LEU A 69 2.82 -9.29 -13.85
C LEU A 69 3.79 -8.27 -14.45
N ARG A 70 3.62 -7.91 -15.73
CA ARG A 70 4.42 -6.88 -16.40
C ARG A 70 4.20 -5.49 -15.80
N VAL A 71 2.94 -5.10 -15.57
CA VAL A 71 2.59 -3.81 -14.96
C VAL A 71 3.23 -3.66 -13.58
N TRP A 72 3.21 -4.71 -12.76
CA TRP A 72 3.85 -4.66 -11.44
C TRP A 72 5.37 -4.61 -11.51
N ALA A 73 6.00 -5.36 -12.42
CA ALA A 73 7.44 -5.29 -12.63
C ALA A 73 7.88 -3.87 -13.02
N GLU A 74 7.19 -3.25 -13.98
CA GLU A 74 7.49 -1.90 -14.44
C GLU A 74 7.22 -0.83 -13.35
N THR A 75 6.15 -1.00 -12.57
CA THR A 75 5.85 -0.13 -11.42
C THR A 75 6.96 -0.20 -10.37
N ARG A 76 7.40 -1.43 -10.04
CA ARG A 76 8.48 -1.66 -9.09
C ARG A 76 9.79 -1.06 -9.60
N ASP A 77 10.12 -1.28 -10.87
CA ASP A 77 11.36 -0.80 -11.45
C ASP A 77 11.40 0.74 -11.46
N ARG A 78 10.28 1.40 -11.78
CA ARG A 78 10.16 2.86 -11.67
C ARG A 78 10.31 3.36 -10.24
N PHE A 79 9.69 2.69 -9.27
CA PHE A 79 9.81 3.04 -7.85
C PHE A 79 11.27 2.90 -7.36
N LEU A 80 11.97 1.87 -7.81
CA LEU A 80 13.38 1.64 -7.50
C LEU A 80 14.34 2.52 -8.31
N GLY A 81 13.84 3.42 -9.16
CA GLY A 81 14.66 4.26 -10.04
C GLY A 81 15.46 3.46 -11.07
N ARG A 82 15.06 2.22 -11.37
CA ARG A 82 15.67 1.44 -12.45
C ARG A 82 15.16 2.00 -13.78
N PRO A 83 16.05 2.26 -14.75
CA PRO A 83 15.61 2.64 -16.08
C PRO A 83 14.70 1.53 -16.61
N PRO A 84 13.59 1.86 -17.30
CA PRO A 84 12.79 0.85 -17.94
C PRO A 84 13.72 0.04 -18.82
N MET A 85 13.81 -1.28 -18.61
CA MET A 85 14.32 -2.13 -19.65
C MET A 85 13.45 -1.83 -20.86
N LEU A 86 14.06 -1.33 -21.94
CA LEU A 86 13.44 -1.25 -23.24
C LEU A 86 12.98 -2.66 -23.59
N ALA A 87 11.78 -3.03 -23.17
CA ALA A 87 11.12 -4.21 -23.67
C ALA A 87 10.95 -3.96 -25.17
N PRO A 88 11.31 -4.93 -26.04
CA PRO A 88 11.10 -4.77 -27.46
C PRO A 88 9.63 -4.41 -27.66
N SER A 89 9.39 -3.25 -28.27
CA SER A 89 8.09 -2.88 -28.76
C SER A 89 7.64 -4.03 -29.66
N SER A 90 6.67 -4.82 -29.20
CA SER A 90 5.91 -5.66 -30.10
C SER A 90 5.05 -4.70 -30.93
N SER A 91 5.69 -4.09 -31.92
CA SER A 91 5.04 -3.49 -33.07
C SER A 91 4.15 -4.59 -33.65
N SER A 92 2.86 -4.55 -33.32
CA SER A 92 1.87 -5.31 -34.07
C SER A 92 1.69 -4.60 -35.40
N GLU A 93 2.61 -4.89 -36.32
CA GLU A 93 2.44 -4.68 -37.74
C GLU A 93 1.72 -5.90 -38.33
N GLY A 94 0.69 -5.65 -39.13
CA GLY A 94 -0.15 -6.64 -39.83
C GLY A 94 -1.57 -6.07 -39.91
N ARG A 95 -1.87 -5.18 -40.87
CA ARG A 95 -2.22 -5.46 -42.28
C ARG A 95 -3.24 -6.57 -42.42
#